data_AF-A0ABD7HFB2-F1
#
_entry.id   AF-A0ABD7HFB2-F1
#
_cell.length_a   1.000
_cell.length_b   1.000
_cell.length_c   1.000
_cell.angle_alpha   90.00
_cell.angle_beta   90.00
_cell.angle_gamma   90.00
#
_symmetry.space_group_name_H-M   'P 1'
#
loop_
_entity.id
_entity.type
_entity.pdbx_description
1 polymer ?
#
loop_
_entity_poly.entity_id
_entity_poly.type
_entity_poly.pdbx_seq_one_letter_code
_entity_poly.pdbx_strand_id
1 'polypeptide(L)'
;TITGETVVYSNYKPPGDAFDKTGAKAPGQPGTAEGFVPPKAGDRWVPNPSARGKNRFGWEDADGNVWVPTGPGSPARPGDAHGGPHWDVIDKNGKKIKDAYPGGHTR
;
A
#
# COMPACT_ATOMS: atom_id res chain seq x y z
N THR A 1 5.86 -31.75 -10.40
CA THR A 1 4.43 -31.44 -10.11
C THR A 1 4.39 -30.12 -9.37
N ILE A 2 3.86 -29.07 -9.99
CA ILE A 2 3.67 -27.76 -9.35
C ILE A 2 2.29 -27.80 -8.71
N THR A 3 2.23 -28.09 -7.42
CA THR A 3 0.97 -28.07 -6.66
C THR A 3 1.21 -27.38 -5.34
N GLY A 4 0.66 -26.19 -5.23
CA GLY A 4 0.76 -25.36 -4.04
C GLY A 4 0.36 -23.93 -4.37
N GLU A 5 -0.78 -23.76 -5.03
CA GLU A 5 -1.49 -22.49 -5.04
C GLU A 5 -1.96 -22.24 -3.62
N THR A 6 -1.04 -21.79 -2.78
CA THR A 6 -1.35 -21.21 -1.49
C THR A 6 -2.07 -19.92 -1.82
N VAL A 7 -3.40 -20.00 -1.93
CA VAL A 7 -4.26 -18.83 -1.77
C VAL A 7 -4.01 -18.38 -0.33
N VAL A 8 -2.98 -17.56 -0.15
CA VAL A 8 -2.63 -16.99 1.14
C VAL A 8 -3.79 -16.06 1.44
N TYR A 9 -4.76 -16.50 2.23
CA TYR A 9 -5.54 -15.60 3.06
C TYR A 9 -4.55 -15.01 4.04
N SER A 10 -4.16 -13.77 3.82
CA SER A 10 -3.14 -13.09 4.61
C SER A 10 -3.70 -12.84 6.01
N ASN A 11 -3.25 -13.62 6.99
CA ASN A 11 -3.57 -13.47 8.42
C ASN A 11 -2.91 -12.23 9.08
N TYR A 12 -2.39 -11.29 8.30
CA TYR A 12 -1.73 -10.11 8.84
C TYR A 12 -2.78 -9.08 9.23
N LYS A 13 -2.86 -8.82 10.54
CA LYS A 13 -3.68 -7.73 11.07
C LYS A 13 -2.98 -6.40 10.73
N PRO A 14 -3.68 -5.41 10.14
CA PRO A 14 -3.11 -4.08 9.98
C PRO A 14 -2.73 -3.49 11.36
N PRO A 15 -1.60 -2.79 11.47
CA PRO A 15 -1.28 -2.05 12.70
C PRO A 15 -2.34 -0.95 12.93
N GLY A 16 -2.47 -0.48 14.17
CA GLY A 16 -3.51 0.50 14.53
C GLY A 16 -3.43 1.82 13.75
N ASP A 17 -2.24 2.20 13.30
CA ASP A 17 -1.99 3.41 12.50
C ASP A 17 -2.20 3.20 10.98
N ALA A 18 -2.53 1.99 10.51
CA ALA A 18 -2.70 1.69 9.08
C ALA A 18 -3.85 2.46 8.40
N PHE A 19 -4.75 3.03 9.21
CA PHE A 19 -5.86 3.87 8.76
C PHE A 19 -5.63 5.36 9.08
N ASP A 20 -4.57 5.69 9.82
CA ASP A 20 -4.26 7.05 10.22
C ASP A 20 -3.61 7.81 9.05
N LYS A 21 -4.29 8.85 8.58
CA LYS A 21 -3.85 9.69 7.46
C LYS A 21 -2.60 10.51 7.76
N THR A 22 -2.21 10.62 9.03
CA THR A 22 -1.10 11.45 9.51
C THR A 22 -0.02 10.65 10.24
N GLY A 23 -0.33 9.40 10.62
CA GLY A 23 0.55 8.52 11.37
C GLY A 23 1.69 7.92 10.55
N ALA A 24 2.41 6.95 11.13
CA ALA A 24 3.57 6.33 10.47
C ALA A 24 3.20 5.43 9.26
N LYS A 25 1.90 5.25 9.00
CA LYS A 25 1.34 4.65 7.79
C LYS A 25 0.48 5.62 6.98
N ALA A 26 0.66 6.92 7.16
CA ALA A 26 0.07 7.92 6.26
C ALA A 26 0.38 7.56 4.78
N PRO A 27 -0.59 7.70 3.86
CA PRO A 27 -1.90 8.34 4.05
C PRO A 27 -2.99 7.40 4.61
N GLY A 28 -2.63 6.22 5.07
CA GLY A 28 -3.55 5.23 5.62
C GLY A 28 -4.03 4.26 4.54
N GLN A 29 -5.30 3.87 4.63
CA GLN A 29 -5.95 3.05 3.59
C GLN A 29 -6.42 3.94 2.43
N PRO A 30 -6.08 3.60 1.17
CA PRO A 30 -6.61 4.32 0.02
C PRO A 30 -8.10 4.04 -0.15
N GLY A 31 -8.82 4.98 -0.76
CA GLY A 31 -10.24 4.87 -1.04
C GLY A 31 -10.55 4.86 -2.53
N THR A 32 -11.85 4.91 -2.83
CA THR A 32 -12.33 4.93 -4.22
C THR A 32 -11.86 6.17 -4.98
N ALA A 33 -11.63 7.30 -4.30
CA ALA A 33 -11.11 8.52 -4.93
C ALA A 33 -9.70 8.31 -5.52
N GLU A 34 -8.92 7.41 -4.92
CA GLU A 34 -7.59 7.02 -5.39
C GLU A 34 -7.64 5.93 -6.48
N GLY A 35 -8.81 5.35 -6.73
CA GLY A 35 -9.00 4.18 -7.58
C GLY A 35 -8.72 2.85 -6.87
N PHE A 36 -8.69 2.84 -5.53
CA PHE A 36 -8.60 1.60 -4.77
C PHE A 36 -9.95 0.90 -4.70
N VAL A 37 -9.92 -0.39 -4.97
CA VAL A 37 -11.06 -1.30 -4.81
C VAL A 37 -10.58 -2.46 -3.94
N PRO A 38 -11.15 -2.68 -2.75
CA PRO A 38 -10.72 -3.80 -1.91
C PRO A 38 -11.12 -5.15 -2.54
N PRO A 39 -10.43 -6.24 -2.17
CA PRO A 39 -10.84 -7.60 -2.54
C PRO A 39 -12.28 -7.89 -2.11
N LYS A 40 -12.97 -8.80 -2.81
CA LYS A 40 -14.35 -9.20 -2.49
C LYS A 40 -14.55 -9.71 -1.06
N ALA A 41 -13.49 -10.28 -0.48
CA ALA A 41 -13.47 -10.78 0.89
C ALA A 41 -13.27 -9.67 1.95
N GLY A 42 -13.15 -8.41 1.52
CA GLY A 42 -12.88 -7.25 2.37
C GLY A 42 -11.41 -6.83 2.33
N ASP A 43 -11.09 -5.87 3.20
CA ASP A 43 -9.78 -5.26 3.28
C ASP A 43 -8.70 -6.23 3.73
N ARG A 44 -7.55 -6.19 3.05
CA ARG A 44 -6.44 -7.08 3.33
C ARG A 44 -5.13 -6.31 3.47
N TRP A 45 -4.47 -6.51 4.60
CA TRP A 45 -3.12 -6.03 4.85
C TRP A 45 -2.14 -7.16 4.51
N VAL A 46 -1.26 -6.94 3.54
CA VAL A 46 -0.42 -7.98 2.94
C VAL A 46 1.04 -7.56 2.86
N PRO A 47 1.99 -8.51 2.81
CA PRO A 47 3.39 -8.20 2.54
C PRO A 47 3.55 -7.48 1.20
N ASN A 48 4.43 -6.48 1.17
CA ASN A 48 4.89 -5.84 -0.06
C ASN A 48 5.67 -6.87 -0.89
N PRO A 49 5.23 -7.23 -2.11
CA PRO A 49 5.92 -8.24 -2.94
C PRO A 49 7.33 -7.82 -3.37
N SER A 50 7.64 -6.52 -3.32
CA SER A 50 8.96 -5.95 -3.62
C SER A 50 9.86 -5.79 -2.38
N ALA A 51 9.45 -6.28 -1.21
CA ALA A 51 9.97 -5.94 0.12
C ALA A 51 11.43 -5.45 0.18
N ARG A 52 11.60 -4.11 0.30
CA ARG A 52 12.86 -3.44 0.63
C ARG A 52 12.60 -2.37 1.70
N GLY A 53 13.52 -2.20 2.65
CA GLY A 53 13.46 -1.12 3.64
C GLY A 53 12.30 -1.23 4.65
N LYS A 54 11.81 -0.08 5.14
CA LYS A 54 10.82 0.03 6.24
C LYS A 54 9.38 -0.31 5.82
N ASN A 55 9.08 -0.25 4.52
CA ASN A 55 7.71 -0.37 4.00
C ASN A 55 7.45 -1.79 3.49
N ARG A 56 7.27 -2.70 4.45
CA ARG A 56 7.18 -4.15 4.20
C ARG A 56 5.76 -4.68 3.97
N PHE A 57 4.73 -3.85 4.12
CA PHE A 57 3.33 -4.24 4.01
C PHE A 57 2.47 -3.11 3.44
N GLY A 58 1.32 -3.45 2.88
CA GLY A 58 0.35 -2.50 2.32
C GLY A 58 -1.04 -3.10 2.18
N TRP A 59 -1.94 -2.34 1.57
CA TRP A 59 -3.33 -2.75 1.29
C TRP A 59 -3.42 -3.44 -0.06
N GLU A 60 -3.96 -4.67 -0.08
CA GLU A 60 -4.24 -5.39 -1.34
C GLU A 60 -5.49 -4.81 -2.00
N ASP A 61 -5.46 -4.58 -3.31
CA ASP A 61 -6.64 -4.26 -4.11
C ASP A 61 -7.23 -5.51 -4.81
N ALA A 62 -8.37 -5.36 -5.48
CA ALA A 62 -9.08 -6.44 -6.16
C ALA A 62 -8.29 -7.09 -7.31
N ASP A 63 -7.29 -6.40 -7.85
CA ASP A 63 -6.40 -6.90 -8.90
C ASP A 63 -5.15 -7.60 -8.33
N GLY A 64 -4.99 -7.59 -6.99
CA GLY A 64 -3.84 -8.15 -6.28
C GLY A 64 -2.63 -7.23 -6.25
N ASN A 65 -2.79 -5.93 -6.56
CA ASN A 65 -1.72 -4.95 -6.34
C ASN A 65 -1.70 -4.56 -4.87
N VAL A 66 -0.50 -4.22 -4.37
CA VAL A 66 -0.29 -3.82 -2.99
C VAL A 66 0.02 -2.33 -2.93
N TRP A 67 -0.84 -1.60 -2.22
CA TRP A 67 -0.76 -0.17 -1.98
C TRP A 67 0.00 0.08 -0.68
N VAL A 68 1.29 0.38 -0.82
CA VAL A 68 2.23 0.47 0.29
C VAL A 68 2.31 1.92 0.77
N PRO A 69 1.79 2.27 1.97
CA PRO A 69 1.83 3.64 2.45
C PRO A 69 3.28 4.06 2.75
N THR A 70 3.65 5.26 2.30
CA THR A 70 5.02 5.77 2.48
C THR A 70 5.28 6.32 3.88
N GLY A 71 4.24 6.56 4.66
CA GLY A 71 4.29 7.37 5.88
C GLY A 71 4.24 8.87 5.58
N PRO A 72 4.44 9.72 6.60
CA PRO A 72 4.21 11.17 6.52
C PRO A 72 5.23 11.93 5.64
N GLY A 73 6.20 11.24 5.04
CA GLY A 73 7.41 11.84 4.48
C GLY A 73 8.50 12.05 5.53
N SER A 74 9.71 12.46 5.13
CA SER A 74 10.80 12.75 6.08
C SER A 74 10.66 14.16 6.65
N PRO A 75 10.66 14.35 7.99
CA PRO A 75 10.66 15.69 8.59
C PRO A 75 11.95 16.48 8.30
N ALA A 76 13.03 15.81 7.87
CA ALA A 76 14.27 16.46 7.44
C ALA A 76 14.14 17.19 6.08
N ARG A 77 13.02 16.98 5.36
CA ARG A 77 12.68 17.65 4.11
C ARG A 77 11.18 17.93 4.09
N PRO A 78 10.72 18.99 4.77
CA PRO A 78 9.35 19.48 4.60
C PRO A 78 9.14 19.78 3.11
N GLY A 79 8.23 19.05 2.45
CA GLY A 79 8.09 19.09 0.99
C GLY A 79 9.03 18.14 0.25
N ASP A 80 9.36 16.98 0.85
CA ASP A 80 10.09 15.87 0.21
C ASP A 80 9.69 15.76 -1.26
N ALA A 81 10.68 15.69 -2.15
CA ALA A 81 10.59 15.83 -3.61
C ALA A 81 9.58 14.89 -4.31
N HIS A 82 8.94 14.01 -3.54
CA HIS A 82 7.92 13.05 -3.90
C HIS A 82 6.48 13.54 -3.68
N GLY A 83 6.23 14.76 -3.22
CA GLY A 83 4.87 15.36 -3.23
C GLY A 83 3.98 15.05 -2.01
N GLY A 84 4.56 14.62 -0.89
CA GLY A 84 3.85 14.31 0.36
C GLY A 84 3.51 12.82 0.54
N PRO A 85 2.70 12.47 1.56
CA PRO A 85 2.29 11.09 1.82
C PRO A 85 1.57 10.50 0.61
N HIS A 86 1.94 9.29 0.22
CA HIS A 86 1.37 8.57 -0.93
C HIS A 86 1.45 7.05 -0.73
N TRP A 87 0.96 6.31 -1.72
CA TRP A 87 1.15 4.87 -1.82
C TRP A 87 2.08 4.54 -3.00
N ASP A 88 3.13 3.77 -2.72
CA ASP A 88 3.80 3.01 -3.78
C ASP A 88 2.86 1.85 -4.15
N VAL A 89 2.33 1.84 -5.38
CA VAL A 89 1.49 0.73 -5.85
C VAL A 89 2.39 -0.30 -6.55
N ILE A 90 2.42 -1.50 -6.00
CA ILE A 90 3.28 -2.61 -6.42
C ILE A 90 2.42 -3.73 -7.01
N ASP A 91 2.74 -4.19 -8.21
CA ASP A 91 2.03 -5.31 -8.81
C ASP A 91 2.37 -6.65 -8.09
N LYS A 92 1.58 -7.69 -8.38
CA LYS A 92 1.79 -9.04 -7.84
C LYS A 92 3.17 -9.65 -8.13
N ASN A 93 3.92 -9.10 -9.09
CA ASN A 93 5.26 -9.56 -9.44
C ASN A 93 6.36 -8.77 -8.71
N GLY A 94 6.00 -7.84 -7.82
CA GLY A 94 6.94 -7.00 -7.07
C GLY A 94 7.47 -5.80 -7.84
N LYS A 95 6.88 -5.44 -8.98
CA LYS A 95 7.24 -4.24 -9.74
C LYS A 95 6.37 -3.06 -9.28
N LYS A 96 7.01 -1.94 -8.93
CA LYS A 96 6.31 -0.67 -8.73
C LYS A 96 5.69 -0.20 -10.04
N ILE A 97 4.40 0.12 -10.03
CA ILE A 97 3.63 0.51 -11.22
C ILE A 97 3.21 1.99 -11.22
N LYS A 98 2.98 2.60 -10.05
CA LYS A 98 2.66 4.03 -9.91
C LYS A 98 2.86 4.52 -8.49
N ASP A 99 2.99 5.84 -8.34
CA ASP A 99 2.71 6.55 -7.10
C ASP A 99 1.26 7.03 -7.11
N ALA A 100 0.48 6.67 -6.08
CA ALA A 100 -0.89 7.14 -5.93
C ALA A 100 -0.99 8.09 -4.73
N TYR A 101 -1.65 9.23 -4.91
CA TYR A 101 -1.75 10.28 -3.91
C TYR A 101 -3.19 10.45 -3.44
N PRO A 102 -3.39 10.89 -2.18
CA PRO A 102 -4.71 11.29 -1.70
C PRO A 102 -5.38 12.27 -2.68
N GLY A 103 -6.64 12.02 -3.00
CA GLY A 103 -7.40 12.83 -3.97
C GLY A 103 -7.27 12.37 -5.43
N GLY A 104 -6.64 11.23 -5.70
CA GLY A 104 -6.70 10.56 -7.01
C GLY A 104 -5.62 10.95 -8.02
N HIS A 105 -4.64 11.74 -7.61
CA HIS A 105 -3.49 12.05 -8.47
C HIS A 105 -2.53 10.85 -8.53
N THR A 106 -1.91 10.61 -9.68
CA THR A 106 -0.89 9.54 -9.84
C THR A 106 0.36 10.07 -10.55
N ARG A 107 1.53 9.52 -10.22
CA ARG A 107 2.82 9.79 -10.90
C ARG A 107 3.54 8.51 -11.30
#